data_AF-A0A497M4X1-F1
#
_entry.id   AF-A0A497M4X1-F1
#
_cell.length_a   1.000
_cell.length_b   1.000
_cell.length_c   1.000
_cell.angle_alpha   90.00
_cell.angle_beta   90.00
_cell.angle_gamma   90.00
#
_symmetry.space_group_name_H-M   'P 1'
#
loop_
_entity.id
_entity.type
_entity.pdbx_description
1 polymer ?
#
loop_
_entity_poly.entity_id
_entity_poly.type
_entity_poly.pdbx_seq_one_letter_code
_entity_poly.pdbx_strand_id
1 'polypeptide(L)'
;MLFDPKEYYKRQVVLSELGEEGQERLRKSRVAIVGLGGLGSAAALYLALAGVGYLRLIDQDTVEISNLHRQVLYSLDDLRLPKVEAAAKRIGEINPEVRVEVVPENVHEANAKKLLSDVDCVVDGLDNMYTRYLVNRVCLENRTPYVYASAIGVEGYLSVFTPPETPCLECIFPNLDDSRLPTCETRGVLGATTGIIGSMEAMETVKVLAGVGKPLKNTLLICDFNDMYLTKIEVHRNPGCPICGEGKVGEKIEQPKRLVWLCGQNTVNINPKKPITLSIDDIHNRLSQHFNVLLKSSLVVVLKIDGAEVSVFKGGRMLIKNVKNENEALTVYGRIIKYLEG
;
A
#
# COMPACT_ATOMS: atom_id res chain seq x y z
N MET A 1 18.56 8.63 -25.33
CA MET A 1 17.57 7.81 -24.61
C MET A 1 16.40 7.54 -25.55
N LEU A 2 15.81 6.35 -25.52
CA LEU A 2 14.69 5.96 -26.40
C LEU A 2 13.32 6.48 -25.92
N PHE A 3 13.25 7.11 -24.75
CA PHE A 3 12.01 7.65 -24.19
C PHE A 3 11.85 9.14 -24.54
N ASP A 4 10.81 9.47 -25.31
CA ASP A 4 10.34 10.84 -25.53
C ASP A 4 8.98 11.02 -24.82
N PRO A 5 8.90 11.85 -23.76
CA PRO A 5 7.65 12.10 -23.04
C PRO A 5 6.52 12.61 -23.94
N LYS A 6 6.84 13.44 -24.95
CA LYS A 6 5.83 13.99 -25.86
C LYS A 6 5.21 12.91 -26.73
N GLU A 7 6.01 11.96 -27.19
CA GLU A 7 5.52 10.80 -27.93
C GLU A 7 4.74 9.85 -27.02
N TYR A 8 5.27 9.56 -25.83
CA TYR A 8 4.70 8.62 -24.85
C TYR A 8 3.30 9.04 -24.40
N TYR A 9 3.10 10.32 -24.05
CA TYR A 9 1.81 10.84 -23.59
C TYR A 9 0.92 11.41 -24.71
N LYS A 10 1.33 11.31 -25.98
CA LYS A 10 0.61 11.90 -27.13
C LYS A 10 -0.88 11.56 -27.14
N ARG A 11 -1.24 10.32 -26.77
CA ARG A 11 -2.64 9.87 -26.76
C ARG A 11 -3.46 10.40 -25.58
N GLN A 12 -2.81 10.74 -24.47
CA GLN A 12 -3.47 11.31 -23.28
C GLN A 12 -3.66 12.82 -23.45
N VAL A 13 -2.65 13.50 -23.99
CA VAL A 13 -2.64 14.96 -24.17
C VAL A 13 -3.67 15.45 -25.20
N VAL A 14 -3.98 14.64 -26.22
CA VAL A 14 -5.01 15.01 -27.23
C VAL A 14 -6.44 14.96 -26.69
N LEU A 15 -6.66 14.36 -25.52
CA LEU A 15 -7.98 14.30 -24.91
C LEU A 15 -8.39 15.69 -24.45
N SER A 16 -9.58 16.14 -24.87
CA SER A 16 -10.16 17.42 -24.43
C SER A 16 -10.34 17.51 -22.92
N GLU A 17 -10.55 16.37 -22.28
CA GLU A 17 -10.80 16.22 -20.86
C GLU A 17 -9.53 16.38 -20.03
N LEU A 18 -8.34 16.08 -20.58
CA LEU A 18 -7.06 16.13 -19.87
C LEU A 18 -6.17 17.26 -20.40
N GLY A 19 -5.88 17.28 -21.70
CA GLY A 19 -5.03 18.27 -22.34
C GLY A 19 -3.58 18.26 -21.86
N GLU A 20 -2.79 19.22 -22.38
CA GLU A 20 -1.42 19.45 -21.91
C GLU A 20 -1.39 19.91 -20.44
N GLU A 21 -2.36 20.72 -20.03
CA GLU A 21 -2.44 21.24 -18.66
C GLU A 21 -2.67 20.12 -17.63
N GLY A 22 -3.61 19.21 -17.87
CA GLY A 22 -3.86 18.08 -16.99
C GLY A 22 -2.66 17.14 -16.91
N GLN A 23 -2.00 16.87 -18.03
CA GLN A 23 -0.78 16.06 -18.05
C GLN A 23 0.36 16.72 -17.24
N GLU A 24 0.52 18.04 -17.36
CA GLU A 24 1.52 18.80 -16.59
C GLU A 24 1.22 18.81 -15.08
N ARG A 25 -0.07 18.84 -14.70
CA ARG A 25 -0.48 18.69 -13.29
C ARG A 25 -0.14 17.31 -12.74
N LEU A 26 -0.41 16.24 -13.50
CA LEU A 26 -0.02 14.88 -13.12
C LEU A 26 1.50 14.78 -12.94
N ARG A 27 2.28 15.31 -13.89
CA ARG A 27 3.74 15.32 -13.84
C ARG A 27 4.31 16.04 -12.61
N LYS A 28 3.59 17.02 -12.06
CA LYS A 28 3.98 17.74 -10.82
C LYS A 28 3.48 17.09 -9.54
N SER A 29 2.54 16.15 -9.65
CA SER A 29 1.85 15.56 -8.51
C SER A 29 2.67 14.47 -7.81
N ARG A 30 2.41 14.33 -6.51
CA ARG A 30 3.03 13.37 -5.61
C ARG A 30 1.95 12.52 -4.95
N VAL A 31 2.02 11.20 -5.15
CA VAL A 31 1.03 10.26 -4.61
C VAL A 31 1.68 9.29 -3.62
N ALA A 32 1.06 9.08 -2.47
CA ALA A 32 1.39 7.95 -1.59
C ALA A 32 0.41 6.80 -1.85
N ILE A 33 0.94 5.62 -2.15
CA ILE A 33 0.16 4.39 -2.32
C ILE A 33 0.45 3.50 -1.11
N VAL A 34 -0.57 3.22 -0.31
CA VAL A 34 -0.44 2.44 0.93
C VAL A 34 -0.94 1.03 0.68
N GLY A 35 -0.02 0.07 0.67
CA GLY A 35 -0.27 -1.30 0.25
C GLY A 35 -0.07 -1.46 -1.26
N LEU A 36 0.66 -2.50 -1.65
CA LEU A 36 0.94 -2.90 -3.02
C LEU A 36 0.46 -4.33 -3.29
N GLY A 37 -0.71 -4.66 -2.73
CA GLY A 37 -1.47 -5.86 -3.07
C GLY A 37 -2.11 -5.77 -4.46
N GLY A 38 -3.23 -6.47 -4.66
CA GLY A 38 -3.91 -6.49 -5.97
C GLY A 38 -4.40 -5.09 -6.41
N LEU A 39 -4.98 -4.33 -5.48
CA LEU A 39 -5.46 -2.97 -5.72
C LEU A 39 -4.30 -2.00 -5.97
N GLY A 40 -3.42 -1.85 -4.97
CA GLY A 40 -2.31 -0.90 -5.03
C GLY A 40 -1.34 -1.16 -6.18
N SER A 41 -1.10 -2.43 -6.57
CA SER A 41 -0.27 -2.73 -7.74
C SER A 41 -0.91 -2.30 -9.05
N ALA A 42 -2.22 -2.52 -9.24
CA ALA A 42 -2.94 -2.05 -10.40
C ALA A 42 -3.00 -0.51 -10.43
N ALA A 43 -3.30 0.13 -9.29
CA ALA A 43 -3.33 1.58 -9.18
C ALA A 43 -1.97 2.21 -9.50
N ALA A 44 -0.89 1.71 -8.88
CA ALA A 44 0.47 2.20 -9.11
C ALA A 44 0.91 2.08 -10.57
N LEU A 45 0.58 0.96 -11.23
CA LEU A 45 0.85 0.76 -12.65
C LEU A 45 0.19 1.84 -13.50
N TYR A 46 -1.12 2.06 -13.33
CA TYR A 46 -1.84 3.03 -14.16
C TYR A 46 -1.50 4.49 -13.82
N LEU A 47 -1.16 4.81 -12.56
CA LEU A 47 -0.67 6.14 -12.21
C LEU A 47 0.71 6.43 -12.80
N ALA A 48 1.59 5.43 -12.83
CA ALA A 48 2.87 5.55 -13.52
C ALA A 48 2.66 5.73 -15.03
N LEU A 49 1.78 4.95 -15.67
CA LEU A 49 1.45 5.09 -17.09
C LEU A 49 0.80 6.45 -17.42
N ALA A 50 0.01 7.00 -16.50
CA ALA A 50 -0.59 8.33 -16.62
C ALA A 50 0.43 9.48 -16.46
N GLY A 51 1.66 9.19 -16.03
CA GLY A 51 2.70 10.19 -15.86
C GLY A 51 2.58 10.99 -14.56
N VAL A 52 2.06 10.39 -13.48
CA VAL A 52 2.19 10.98 -12.15
C VAL A 52 3.67 11.08 -11.80
N GLY A 53 4.18 12.29 -11.57
CA GLY A 53 5.62 12.52 -11.49
C GLY A 53 6.32 11.87 -10.30
N TYR A 54 5.56 11.57 -9.23
CA TYR A 54 6.12 10.98 -8.03
C TYR A 54 5.18 9.99 -7.36
N LEU A 55 5.70 8.78 -7.09
CA LEU A 55 5.01 7.73 -6.37
C LEU A 55 5.82 7.31 -5.13
N ARG A 56 5.27 7.53 -3.94
CA ARG A 56 5.73 6.90 -2.70
C ARG A 56 4.99 5.59 -2.52
N LEU A 57 5.72 4.49 -2.56
CA LEU A 57 5.17 3.14 -2.41
C LEU A 57 5.45 2.63 -1.00
N ILE A 58 4.40 2.31 -0.25
CA ILE A 58 4.49 1.88 1.15
C ILE A 58 3.91 0.47 1.26
N ASP A 59 4.75 -0.53 1.49
CA ASP A 59 4.31 -1.90 1.73
C ASP A 59 5.35 -2.64 2.58
N GLN A 60 4.88 -3.45 3.52
CA GLN A 60 5.72 -4.17 4.46
C GLN A 60 6.18 -5.55 3.97
N ASP A 61 5.56 -6.10 2.94
CA ASP A 61 5.70 -7.49 2.53
C ASP A 61 6.76 -7.70 1.45
N THR A 62 7.04 -8.98 1.21
CA THR A 62 7.80 -9.47 0.06
C THR A 62 6.89 -10.20 -0.92
N VAL A 63 7.30 -10.31 -2.18
CA VAL A 63 6.55 -10.99 -3.24
C VAL A 63 6.48 -12.49 -2.97
N GLU A 64 5.27 -13.06 -3.06
CA GLU A 64 5.00 -14.49 -2.89
C GLU A 64 4.30 -15.10 -4.09
N ILE A 65 4.43 -16.42 -4.27
CA ILE A 65 3.79 -17.13 -5.37
C ILE A 65 2.25 -16.97 -5.36
N SER A 66 1.65 -16.97 -4.16
CA SER A 66 0.21 -16.76 -3.93
C SER A 66 -0.26 -15.34 -4.28
N ASN A 67 0.66 -14.42 -4.57
CA ASN A 67 0.35 -13.04 -4.94
C ASN A 67 0.21 -12.86 -6.45
N LEU A 68 0.95 -13.65 -7.25
CA LEU A 68 1.15 -13.39 -8.68
C LEU A 68 -0.12 -13.49 -9.53
N HIS A 69 -1.15 -14.19 -9.06
CA HIS A 69 -2.42 -14.29 -9.78
C HIS A 69 -3.24 -12.97 -9.78
N ARG A 70 -2.87 -11.99 -8.96
CA ARG A 70 -3.61 -10.71 -8.83
C ARG A 70 -2.74 -9.46 -8.70
N GLN A 71 -1.44 -9.60 -8.46
CA GLN A 71 -0.54 -8.46 -8.22
C GLN A 71 0.33 -8.22 -9.45
N VAL A 72 -0.14 -7.33 -10.32
CA VAL A 72 0.30 -7.20 -11.73
C VAL A 72 1.68 -6.57 -11.92
N LEU A 73 2.29 -6.04 -10.86
CA LEU A 73 3.63 -5.45 -10.91
C LEU A 73 4.75 -6.49 -10.74
N TYR A 74 4.42 -7.73 -10.41
CA TYR A 74 5.40 -8.75 -10.03
C TYR A 74 5.39 -9.94 -10.99
N SER A 75 6.53 -10.63 -11.03
CA SER A 75 6.75 -11.85 -11.81
C SER A 75 7.35 -12.95 -10.94
N LEU A 76 7.60 -14.12 -11.54
CA LEU A 76 8.31 -15.22 -10.88
C LEU A 76 9.74 -14.84 -10.48
N ASP A 77 10.38 -13.93 -11.20
CA ASP A 77 11.75 -13.50 -10.94
C ASP A 77 11.84 -12.57 -9.73
N ASP A 78 10.71 -12.06 -9.25
CA ASP A 78 10.65 -11.11 -8.13
C ASP A 78 10.37 -11.79 -6.79
N LEU A 79 10.20 -13.12 -6.76
CA LEU A 79 9.92 -13.86 -5.52
C LEU A 79 10.95 -13.51 -4.42
N ARG A 80 10.43 -13.23 -3.21
CA ARG A 80 11.18 -12.79 -2.01
C ARG A 80 11.69 -11.35 -2.02
N LEU A 81 11.63 -10.64 -3.15
CA LEU A 81 11.93 -9.20 -3.14
C LEU A 81 10.86 -8.45 -2.35
N PRO A 82 11.22 -7.35 -1.66
CA PRO A 82 10.24 -6.43 -1.11
C PRO A 82 9.31 -5.94 -2.22
N LYS A 83 8.00 -5.95 -1.96
CA LYS A 83 6.99 -5.54 -2.95
C LYS A 83 7.29 -4.13 -3.49
N VAL A 84 7.67 -3.21 -2.60
CA VAL A 84 8.06 -1.84 -2.98
C VAL A 84 9.25 -1.78 -3.93
N GLU A 85 10.24 -2.67 -3.76
CA GLU A 85 11.45 -2.70 -4.60
C GLU A 85 11.15 -3.27 -5.98
N ALA A 86 10.42 -4.40 -6.04
CA ALA A 86 9.97 -4.99 -7.29
C ALA A 86 9.06 -4.05 -8.08
N ALA A 87 8.11 -3.39 -7.40
CA ALA A 87 7.22 -2.39 -8.00
C ALA A 87 8.01 -1.19 -8.56
N ALA A 88 8.97 -0.66 -7.81
CA ALA A 88 9.79 0.46 -8.26
C ALA A 88 10.62 0.12 -9.50
N LYS A 89 11.23 -1.07 -9.53
CA LYS A 89 11.93 -1.58 -10.72
C LYS A 89 10.99 -1.63 -11.92
N ARG A 90 9.83 -2.25 -11.77
CA ARG A 90 8.85 -2.38 -12.86
C ARG A 90 8.35 -1.04 -13.36
N ILE A 91 8.06 -0.10 -12.47
CA ILE A 91 7.63 1.26 -12.83
C ILE A 91 8.74 1.99 -13.59
N GLY A 92 10.00 1.91 -13.14
CA GLY A 92 11.13 2.55 -13.81
C GLY A 92 11.41 1.98 -15.22
N GLU A 93 11.14 0.69 -15.44
CA GLU A 93 11.21 0.07 -16.77
C GLU A 93 10.12 0.58 -17.73
N ILE A 94 8.91 0.85 -17.19
CA ILE A 94 7.75 1.27 -17.97
C ILE A 94 7.79 2.78 -18.25
N ASN A 95 8.06 3.58 -17.23
CA ASN A 95 8.05 5.03 -17.31
C ASN A 95 9.21 5.64 -16.48
N PRO A 96 10.35 5.95 -17.13
CA PRO A 96 11.53 6.45 -16.46
C PRO A 96 11.41 7.89 -15.93
N GLU A 97 10.36 8.63 -16.28
CA GLU A 97 10.12 9.98 -15.71
C GLU A 97 9.49 9.95 -14.32
N VAL A 98 8.89 8.83 -13.93
CA VAL A 98 8.23 8.69 -12.63
C VAL A 98 9.28 8.47 -11.56
N ARG A 99 9.37 9.41 -10.62
CA ARG A 99 10.24 9.24 -9.45
C ARG A 99 9.53 8.36 -8.43
N VAL A 100 10.14 7.21 -8.12
CA VAL A 100 9.63 6.28 -7.11
C VAL A 100 10.41 6.41 -5.80
N GLU A 101 9.69 6.57 -4.68
CA GLU A 101 10.23 6.40 -3.33
C GLU A 101 9.70 5.09 -2.75
N VAL A 102 10.61 4.22 -2.29
CA VAL A 102 10.28 2.91 -1.72
C VAL A 102 10.33 2.96 -0.19
N VAL A 103 9.26 2.51 0.46
CA VAL A 103 9.14 2.46 1.91
C VAL A 103 8.73 1.04 2.34
N PRO A 104 9.71 0.16 2.68
CA PRO A 104 9.45 -1.22 3.06
C PRO A 104 8.98 -1.33 4.52
N GLU A 105 7.93 -0.59 4.90
CA GLU A 105 7.40 -0.51 6.27
C GLU A 105 5.87 -0.65 6.29
N ASN A 106 5.33 -1.01 7.45
CA ASN A 106 3.90 -0.93 7.71
C ASN A 106 3.53 0.47 8.19
N VAL A 107 2.33 0.93 7.84
CA VAL A 107 1.79 2.17 8.39
C VAL A 107 1.23 1.90 9.80
N HIS A 108 1.70 2.67 10.77
CA HIS A 108 1.28 2.59 12.17
C HIS A 108 1.27 3.99 12.79
N GLU A 109 0.66 4.15 13.96
CA GLU A 109 0.41 5.48 14.57
C GLU A 109 1.65 6.38 14.65
N ALA A 110 2.82 5.80 15.00
CA ALA A 110 4.05 6.55 15.15
C ALA A 110 4.71 7.02 13.84
N ASN A 111 4.41 6.42 12.68
CA ASN A 111 5.02 6.79 11.40
C ASN A 111 4.04 7.38 10.38
N ALA A 112 2.72 7.14 10.52
CA ALA A 112 1.72 7.49 9.52
C ALA A 112 1.75 8.97 9.10
N LYS A 113 1.86 9.90 10.05
CA LYS A 113 1.95 11.33 9.75
C LYS A 113 3.13 11.69 8.86
N LYS A 114 4.30 11.08 9.12
CA LYS A 114 5.51 11.28 8.33
C LYS A 114 5.41 10.60 6.97
N LEU A 115 4.88 9.38 6.92
CA LEU A 115 4.77 8.62 5.67
C LEU A 115 3.77 9.24 4.69
N LEU A 116 2.76 9.94 5.20
CA LEU A 116 1.70 10.58 4.41
C LEU A 116 1.84 12.11 4.34
N SER A 117 3.01 12.67 4.67
CA SER A 117 3.32 14.08 4.46
C SER A 117 3.81 14.34 3.03
N ASP A 118 3.70 15.60 2.59
CA ASP A 118 4.27 16.08 1.32
C ASP A 118 3.81 15.28 0.10
N VAL A 119 2.52 14.91 0.08
CA VAL A 119 1.83 14.28 -1.05
C VAL A 119 0.51 14.98 -1.32
N ASP A 120 0.12 15.02 -2.59
CA ASP A 120 -1.10 15.66 -3.07
C ASP A 120 -2.32 14.74 -2.98
N CYS A 121 -2.10 13.42 -2.91
CA CYS A 121 -3.15 12.41 -2.79
C CYS A 121 -2.62 11.12 -2.14
N VAL A 122 -3.49 10.42 -1.41
CA VAL A 122 -3.24 9.08 -0.87
C VAL A 122 -4.19 8.06 -1.50
N VAL A 123 -3.66 6.90 -1.88
CA VAL A 123 -4.35 5.81 -2.57
C VAL A 123 -4.34 4.55 -1.69
N ASP A 124 -5.48 3.86 -1.60
CA ASP A 124 -5.74 2.73 -0.71
C ASP A 124 -5.53 1.37 -1.38
N GLY A 125 -4.34 0.80 -1.17
CA GLY A 125 -4.04 -0.59 -1.51
C GLY A 125 -4.13 -1.57 -0.33
N LEU A 126 -4.80 -1.18 0.77
CA LEU A 126 -4.85 -1.95 2.02
C LEU A 126 -5.89 -3.06 2.00
N ASP A 127 -5.71 -4.02 2.90
CA ASP A 127 -6.57 -5.19 3.09
C ASP A 127 -7.16 -5.31 4.51
N ASN A 128 -6.93 -4.30 5.36
CA ASN A 128 -7.40 -4.26 6.74
C ASN A 128 -7.93 -2.88 7.13
N MET A 129 -8.98 -2.85 7.95
CA MET A 129 -9.68 -1.64 8.37
C MET A 129 -8.89 -0.80 9.36
N TYR A 130 -8.12 -1.42 10.26
CA TYR A 130 -7.29 -0.66 11.21
C TYR A 130 -6.39 0.35 10.50
N THR A 131 -5.62 -0.11 9.49
CA THR A 131 -4.69 0.77 8.78
C THR A 131 -5.45 1.79 7.95
N ARG A 132 -6.60 1.43 7.37
CA ARG A 132 -7.47 2.38 6.65
C ARG A 132 -7.98 3.50 7.55
N TYR A 133 -8.36 3.21 8.79
CA TYR A 133 -8.77 4.25 9.74
C TYR A 133 -7.62 5.18 10.11
N LEU A 134 -6.42 4.63 10.28
CA LEU A 134 -5.22 5.45 10.51
C LEU A 134 -4.92 6.37 9.32
N VAL A 135 -4.92 5.84 8.10
CA VAL A 135 -4.74 6.62 6.86
C VAL A 135 -5.81 7.69 6.72
N ASN A 136 -7.08 7.34 6.91
CA ASN A 136 -8.23 8.26 6.88
C ASN A 136 -8.02 9.45 7.83
N ARG A 137 -7.63 9.20 9.07
CA ARG A 137 -7.42 10.23 10.10
C ARG A 137 -6.26 11.15 9.76
N VAL A 138 -5.14 10.61 9.27
CA VAL A 138 -3.99 11.43 8.84
C VAL A 138 -4.33 12.27 7.60
N CYS A 139 -5.03 11.70 6.62
CA CYS A 139 -5.48 12.43 5.44
C CYS A 139 -6.43 13.57 5.82
N LEU A 140 -7.33 13.35 6.77
CA LEU A 140 -8.20 14.39 7.32
C LEU A 140 -7.41 15.51 8.01
N GLU A 141 -6.39 15.16 8.81
CA GLU A 141 -5.53 16.15 9.48
C GLU A 141 -4.75 16.99 8.46
N ASN A 142 -4.18 16.35 7.45
CA ASN A 142 -3.39 16.98 6.40
C ASN A 142 -4.23 17.69 5.32
N ARG A 143 -5.55 17.45 5.29
CA ARG A 143 -6.46 17.84 4.20
C ARG A 143 -6.03 17.28 2.84
N THR A 144 -5.45 16.09 2.85
CA THR A 144 -5.04 15.38 1.63
C THR A 144 -6.20 14.50 1.15
N PRO A 145 -6.60 14.57 -0.13
CA PRO A 145 -7.56 13.63 -0.71
C PRO A 145 -7.11 12.18 -0.53
N TYR A 146 -8.03 11.35 -0.01
CA TYR A 146 -7.86 9.92 0.18
C TYR A 146 -8.80 9.18 -0.78
N VAL A 147 -8.23 8.51 -1.78
CA VAL A 147 -8.96 7.65 -2.70
C VAL A 147 -9.04 6.28 -2.05
N TYR A 148 -10.24 5.92 -1.62
CA TYR A 148 -10.53 4.66 -0.94
C TYR A 148 -10.99 3.63 -1.95
N ALA A 149 -10.38 2.45 -1.92
CA ALA A 149 -10.82 1.28 -2.64
C ALA A 149 -10.82 0.03 -1.75
N SER A 150 -11.71 -0.91 -2.05
CA SER A 150 -11.61 -2.28 -1.52
C SER A 150 -12.16 -3.30 -2.51
N ALA A 151 -11.68 -4.54 -2.43
CA ALA A 151 -12.11 -5.63 -3.28
C ALA A 151 -12.05 -6.95 -2.51
N ILE A 152 -13.11 -7.76 -2.62
CA ILE A 152 -13.17 -9.09 -2.01
C ILE A 152 -14.08 -9.99 -2.84
N GLY A 153 -13.66 -11.23 -3.10
CA GLY A 153 -14.35 -12.10 -4.06
C GLY A 153 -14.47 -11.45 -5.44
N VAL A 154 -15.71 -11.15 -5.83
CA VAL A 154 -16.09 -10.46 -7.08
C VAL A 154 -16.77 -9.11 -6.82
N GLU A 155 -16.67 -8.59 -5.61
CA GLU A 155 -17.23 -7.31 -5.19
C GLU A 155 -16.13 -6.26 -5.03
N GLY A 156 -16.48 -4.99 -5.24
CA GLY A 156 -15.57 -3.89 -4.98
C GLY A 156 -16.28 -2.59 -4.61
N TYR A 157 -15.54 -1.72 -3.94
CA TYR A 157 -16.02 -0.45 -3.43
C TYR A 157 -15.01 0.65 -3.76
N LEU A 158 -15.50 1.85 -4.09
CA LEU A 158 -14.64 2.98 -4.43
C LEU A 158 -15.30 4.30 -4.00
N SER A 159 -14.51 5.21 -3.42
CA SER A 159 -14.95 6.56 -3.03
C SER A 159 -13.76 7.51 -2.94
N VAL A 160 -14.01 8.82 -3.01
CA VAL A 160 -12.99 9.86 -2.76
C VAL A 160 -13.36 10.65 -1.52
N PHE A 161 -12.49 10.61 -0.50
CA PHE A 161 -12.66 11.34 0.75
C PHE A 161 -11.77 12.58 0.78
N THR A 162 -12.37 13.76 1.00
CA THR A 162 -11.69 15.03 1.23
C THR A 162 -12.46 15.86 2.28
N PRO A 163 -12.52 15.43 3.56
CA PRO A 163 -13.21 16.21 4.59
C PRO A 163 -12.58 17.61 4.77
N PRO A 164 -13.37 18.67 5.03
CA PRO A 164 -14.80 18.66 5.34
C PRO A 164 -15.74 18.69 4.13
N GLU A 165 -15.25 18.68 2.89
CA GLU A 165 -16.07 18.71 1.66
C GLU A 165 -16.89 17.43 1.46
N THR A 166 -16.45 16.33 2.07
CA THR A 166 -17.08 15.00 2.01
C THR A 166 -17.22 14.38 3.40
N PRO A 167 -17.98 13.28 3.57
CA PRO A 167 -17.76 12.37 4.70
C PRO A 167 -16.31 11.85 4.74
N CYS A 168 -15.88 11.38 5.90
CA CYS A 168 -14.68 10.55 6.02
C CYS A 168 -15.06 9.05 5.96
N LEU A 169 -14.06 8.17 5.88
CA LEU A 169 -14.29 6.71 5.86
C LEU A 169 -15.15 6.24 7.06
N GLU A 170 -14.85 6.75 8.25
CA GLU A 170 -15.54 6.40 9.51
C GLU A 170 -16.96 6.99 9.62
N CYS A 171 -17.39 7.87 8.70
CA CYS A 171 -18.82 8.22 8.58
C CYS A 171 -19.63 7.08 7.96
N ILE A 172 -19.02 6.32 7.05
CA ILE A 172 -19.70 5.31 6.22
C ILE A 172 -19.54 3.93 6.84
N PHE A 173 -18.33 3.63 7.30
CA PHE A 173 -17.98 2.34 7.90
C PHE A 173 -17.43 2.57 9.32
N PRO A 174 -18.28 2.90 10.31
CA PRO A 174 -17.82 3.10 11.69
C PRO A 174 -17.54 1.76 12.39
N ASN A 175 -16.50 1.73 13.23
CA ASN A 175 -16.25 0.65 14.20
C ASN A 175 -16.19 -0.77 13.61
N LEU A 176 -15.66 -0.93 12.39
CA LEU A 176 -15.39 -2.25 11.83
C LEU A 176 -14.18 -2.89 12.54
N ASP A 177 -14.36 -4.14 12.93
CA ASP A 177 -13.36 -4.97 13.59
C ASP A 177 -12.83 -6.01 12.60
N ASP A 178 -11.54 -5.91 12.27
CA ASP A 178 -10.87 -6.82 11.32
C ASP A 178 -11.00 -8.29 11.71
N SER A 179 -11.16 -8.62 13.00
CA SER A 179 -11.34 -10.01 13.46
C SER A 179 -12.68 -10.63 13.02
N ARG A 180 -13.65 -9.81 12.62
CA ARG A 180 -14.99 -10.22 12.20
C ARG A 180 -15.21 -10.11 10.70
N LEU A 181 -14.25 -9.57 9.96
CA LEU A 181 -14.36 -9.38 8.52
C LEU A 181 -13.75 -10.56 7.76
N PRO A 182 -14.36 -11.00 6.65
CA PRO A 182 -13.71 -11.93 5.75
C PRO A 182 -12.46 -11.28 5.14
N THR A 183 -11.40 -12.06 4.97
CA THR A 183 -10.15 -11.61 4.35
C THR A 183 -10.04 -12.15 2.93
N CYS A 184 -9.11 -11.60 2.15
CA CYS A 184 -8.76 -12.17 0.84
C CYS A 184 -8.29 -13.63 0.95
N GLU A 185 -7.76 -14.04 2.11
CA GLU A 185 -7.34 -15.42 2.36
C GLU A 185 -8.53 -16.34 2.64
N THR A 186 -9.53 -15.89 3.41
CA THR A 186 -10.66 -16.74 3.82
C THR A 186 -11.80 -16.76 2.81
N ARG A 187 -12.14 -15.60 2.23
CA ARG A 187 -13.19 -15.49 1.18
C ARG A 187 -12.64 -15.67 -0.23
N GLY A 188 -11.34 -15.45 -0.42
CA GLY A 188 -10.74 -15.38 -1.76
C GLY A 188 -10.98 -14.04 -2.45
N VAL A 189 -10.26 -13.82 -3.54
CA VAL A 189 -10.44 -12.65 -4.42
C VAL A 189 -10.00 -12.99 -5.83
N LEU A 190 -10.82 -12.63 -6.82
CA LEU A 190 -10.47 -12.82 -8.22
C LEU A 190 -9.52 -11.69 -8.68
N GLY A 191 -8.45 -12.04 -9.39
CA GLY A 191 -7.44 -11.06 -9.82
C GLY A 191 -8.01 -9.96 -10.73
N ALA A 192 -9.02 -10.31 -11.55
CA ALA A 192 -9.74 -9.34 -12.36
C ALA A 192 -10.50 -8.30 -11.51
N THR A 193 -11.11 -8.71 -10.38
CA THR A 193 -11.79 -7.79 -9.43
C THR A 193 -10.82 -6.72 -8.95
N THR A 194 -9.65 -7.11 -8.44
CA THR A 194 -8.64 -6.16 -7.97
C THR A 194 -8.08 -5.31 -9.11
N GLY A 195 -7.93 -5.88 -10.30
CA GLY A 195 -7.48 -5.14 -11.49
C GLY A 195 -8.46 -4.06 -11.92
N ILE A 196 -9.77 -4.38 -11.99
CA ILE A 196 -10.82 -3.42 -12.35
C ILE A 196 -10.88 -2.30 -11.31
N ILE A 197 -10.99 -2.64 -10.02
CA ILE A 197 -11.14 -1.65 -8.95
C ILE A 197 -9.87 -0.79 -8.83
N GLY A 198 -8.67 -1.36 -8.88
CA GLY A 198 -7.43 -0.58 -8.84
C GLY A 198 -7.24 0.33 -10.07
N SER A 199 -7.75 -0.07 -11.24
CA SER A 199 -7.78 0.81 -12.42
C SER A 199 -8.77 1.97 -12.26
N MET A 200 -9.94 1.71 -11.68
CA MET A 200 -10.90 2.76 -11.34
C MET A 200 -10.34 3.70 -10.26
N GLU A 201 -9.60 3.17 -9.28
CA GLU A 201 -8.91 3.92 -8.25
C GLU A 201 -7.85 4.88 -8.82
N ALA A 202 -7.04 4.40 -9.77
CA ALA A 202 -6.12 5.24 -10.52
C ALA A 202 -6.85 6.34 -11.31
N MET A 203 -7.99 6.01 -11.93
CA MET A 203 -8.81 6.99 -12.65
C MET A 203 -9.36 8.08 -11.71
N GLU A 204 -9.88 7.73 -10.54
CA GLU A 204 -10.32 8.73 -9.55
C GLU A 204 -9.16 9.61 -9.08
N THR A 205 -7.99 9.02 -8.87
CA THR A 205 -6.77 9.75 -8.49
C THR A 205 -6.36 10.74 -9.60
N VAL A 206 -6.36 10.32 -10.87
CA VAL A 206 -6.09 11.21 -12.01
C VAL A 206 -7.07 12.37 -12.05
N LYS A 207 -8.37 12.11 -11.88
CA LYS A 207 -9.39 13.17 -11.83
C LYS A 207 -9.13 14.18 -10.72
N VAL A 208 -8.77 13.72 -9.53
CA VAL A 208 -8.42 14.57 -8.39
C VAL A 208 -7.21 15.45 -8.70
N LEU A 209 -6.12 14.85 -9.18
CA LEU A 209 -4.83 15.54 -9.40
C LEU A 209 -4.86 16.50 -10.59
N ALA A 210 -5.41 16.05 -11.72
CA ALA A 210 -5.52 16.84 -12.94
C ALA A 210 -6.68 17.85 -12.88
N GLY A 211 -7.61 17.70 -11.92
CA GLY A 211 -8.78 18.57 -11.78
C GLY A 211 -9.78 18.41 -12.92
N VAL A 212 -9.97 17.18 -13.38
CA VAL A 212 -10.77 16.85 -14.57
C VAL A 212 -11.97 15.98 -14.18
N GLY A 213 -13.04 16.07 -14.96
CA GLY A 213 -14.27 15.31 -14.71
C GLY A 213 -14.89 15.59 -13.33
N LYS A 214 -15.54 14.57 -12.75
CA LYS A 214 -16.17 14.63 -11.43
C LYS A 214 -15.68 13.46 -10.59
N PRO A 215 -14.76 13.66 -9.63
CA PRO A 215 -14.36 12.61 -8.69
C PRO A 215 -15.55 12.07 -7.89
N LEU A 216 -15.46 10.85 -7.38
CA LEU A 216 -16.47 10.20 -6.52
C LEU A 216 -16.51 10.79 -5.09
N LYS A 217 -16.53 12.12 -4.99
CA LYS A 217 -16.80 12.85 -3.75
C LYS A 217 -18.28 12.70 -3.39
N ASN A 218 -18.59 12.46 -2.11
CA ASN A 218 -19.96 12.23 -1.62
C ASN A 218 -20.68 11.04 -2.30
N THR A 219 -19.93 10.10 -2.86
CA THR A 219 -20.50 8.94 -3.55
C THR A 219 -19.69 7.68 -3.25
N LEU A 220 -20.36 6.64 -2.77
CA LEU A 220 -19.83 5.28 -2.72
C LEU A 220 -20.24 4.54 -3.99
N LEU A 221 -19.28 4.18 -4.83
CA LEU A 221 -19.49 3.24 -5.91
C LEU A 221 -19.39 1.82 -5.36
N ILE A 222 -20.41 1.01 -5.62
CA ILE A 222 -20.45 -0.42 -5.31
C ILE A 222 -20.48 -1.18 -6.64
N CYS A 223 -19.58 -2.13 -6.79
CA CYS A 223 -19.46 -2.97 -7.96
C CYS A 223 -19.69 -4.43 -7.55
N ASP A 224 -20.66 -5.09 -8.17
CA ASP A 224 -20.81 -6.53 -8.16
C ASP A 224 -20.48 -7.05 -9.57
N PHE A 225 -19.40 -7.81 -9.70
CA PHE A 225 -18.97 -8.34 -10.99
C PHE A 225 -19.57 -9.71 -11.32
N ASN A 226 -20.42 -10.27 -10.44
CA ASN A 226 -21.13 -11.50 -10.74
C ASN A 226 -22.14 -11.30 -11.88
N ASP A 227 -22.82 -10.15 -11.91
CA ASP A 227 -23.77 -9.73 -12.94
C ASP A 227 -23.40 -8.39 -13.61
N MET A 228 -22.20 -7.87 -13.32
CA MET A 228 -21.69 -6.57 -13.78
C MET A 228 -22.58 -5.39 -13.34
N TYR A 229 -23.19 -5.49 -12.16
CA TYR A 229 -23.98 -4.44 -11.55
C TYR A 229 -23.11 -3.39 -10.85
N LEU A 230 -23.22 -2.14 -11.30
CA LEU A 230 -22.54 -1.00 -10.69
C LEU A 230 -23.56 0.02 -10.22
N THR A 231 -23.52 0.38 -8.95
CA THR A 231 -24.43 1.36 -8.36
C THR A 231 -23.69 2.43 -7.57
N LYS A 232 -24.22 3.66 -7.62
CA LYS A 232 -23.70 4.80 -6.89
C LYS A 232 -24.66 5.14 -5.77
N ILE A 233 -24.15 5.13 -4.54
CA ILE A 233 -24.89 5.53 -3.35
C ILE A 233 -24.37 6.89 -2.91
N GLU A 234 -25.26 7.86 -2.75
CA GLU A 234 -24.91 9.15 -2.16
C GLU A 234 -24.59 8.97 -0.67
N VAL A 235 -23.48 9.55 -0.23
CA VAL A 235 -23.02 9.45 1.15
C VAL A 235 -22.77 10.83 1.73
N HIS A 236 -23.18 11.00 2.98
CA HIS A 236 -23.14 12.29 3.66
C HIS A 236 -22.29 12.25 4.91
N ARG A 237 -21.73 13.40 5.28
CA ARG A 237 -21.02 13.57 6.54
C ARG A 237 -21.98 13.33 7.71
N ASN A 238 -21.58 12.47 8.64
CA ASN A 238 -22.30 12.25 9.88
C ASN A 238 -21.90 13.35 10.91
N PRO A 239 -22.84 14.20 11.37
CA PRO A 239 -22.54 15.25 12.36
C PRO A 239 -21.97 14.71 13.68
N GLY A 240 -22.38 13.49 14.07
CA GLY A 240 -21.90 12.79 15.27
C GLY A 240 -20.67 11.91 15.03
N CYS A 241 -20.01 12.00 13.87
CA CYS A 241 -18.79 11.24 13.62
C CYS A 241 -17.69 11.63 14.63
N PRO A 242 -17.08 10.69 15.37
CA PRO A 242 -16.06 11.02 16.37
C PRO A 242 -14.80 11.63 15.75
N ILE A 243 -14.61 11.47 14.44
CA ILE A 243 -13.40 11.91 13.72
C ILE A 243 -13.61 13.24 13.02
N CYS A 244 -14.64 13.34 12.19
CA CYS A 244 -14.90 14.53 11.40
C CYS A 244 -16.17 15.30 11.80
N GLY A 245 -16.89 14.89 12.85
CA GLY A 245 -18.10 15.56 13.34
C GLY A 245 -17.82 16.82 14.19
N GLU A 246 -18.88 17.45 14.70
CA GLU A 246 -18.79 18.59 15.61
C GLU A 246 -18.45 18.10 17.04
N GLY A 247 -17.54 18.76 17.77
CA GLY A 247 -17.16 18.35 19.14
C GLY A 247 -16.05 17.29 19.24
N LYS A 248 -15.14 17.24 18.25
CA LYS A 248 -13.97 16.35 18.11
C LYS A 248 -13.39 15.81 19.43
N VAL A 249 -13.56 14.50 19.64
CA VAL A 249 -12.71 13.70 20.54
C VAL A 249 -12.46 12.40 19.79
N GLY A 250 -11.66 12.44 18.73
CA GLY A 250 -11.28 11.20 18.05
C GLY A 250 -10.54 10.33 19.05
N GLU A 251 -11.17 9.26 19.53
CA GLU A 251 -10.53 8.31 20.42
C GLU A 251 -9.26 7.79 19.74
N LYS A 252 -8.15 7.72 20.46
CA LYS A 252 -6.94 7.08 19.93
C LYS A 252 -7.33 5.66 19.55
N ILE A 253 -6.99 5.24 18.34
CA ILE A 253 -7.07 3.81 18.01
C ILE A 253 -5.99 3.18 18.89
N GLU A 254 -6.37 2.46 19.95
CA GLU A 254 -5.37 1.76 20.75
C GLU A 254 -4.99 0.47 20.02
N GLN A 255 -3.80 0.44 19.43
CA GLN A 255 -3.12 -0.84 19.25
C GLN A 255 -2.19 -1.10 20.43
N PRO A 256 -2.18 -2.31 21.01
CA PRO A 256 -1.12 -2.69 21.92
C PRO A 256 0.21 -2.53 21.16
N LYS A 257 1.18 -1.81 21.76
CA LYS A 257 2.56 -1.71 21.26
C LYS A 257 3.18 -3.11 21.25
N ARG A 258 2.91 -3.90 20.20
CA ARG A 258 3.46 -5.23 20.06
C ARG A 258 4.74 -5.16 19.25
N LEU A 259 5.76 -5.86 19.74
CA LEU A 259 7.00 -6.09 19.01
C LEU A 259 6.73 -6.94 17.75
N VAL A 260 5.64 -7.71 17.77
CA VAL A 260 5.29 -8.79 16.85
C VAL A 260 3.88 -8.56 16.29
N TRP A 261 3.75 -8.72 14.98
CA TRP A 261 2.48 -8.63 14.25
C TRP A 261 2.29 -9.88 13.41
N LEU A 262 1.14 -10.54 13.52
CA LEU A 262 0.77 -11.62 12.61
C LEU A 262 0.19 -11.01 11.34
N CYS A 263 0.77 -11.36 10.20
CA CYS A 263 0.29 -10.95 8.87
C CYS A 263 -0.01 -12.22 8.07
N GLY A 264 -1.26 -12.42 7.65
CA GLY A 264 -1.69 -13.64 6.97
C GLY A 264 -1.45 -14.93 7.78
N GLN A 265 -1.46 -16.08 7.10
CA GLN A 265 -1.12 -17.35 7.75
C GLN A 265 0.39 -17.57 7.87
N ASN A 266 0.85 -17.79 9.10
CA ASN A 266 2.22 -18.20 9.45
C ASN A 266 3.34 -17.19 9.11
N THR A 267 3.02 -15.90 9.00
CA THR A 267 4.01 -14.83 8.83
C THR A 267 3.94 -13.83 9.97
N VAL A 268 5.11 -13.44 10.46
CA VAL A 268 5.29 -12.54 11.60
C VAL A 268 6.24 -11.41 11.24
N ASN A 269 5.80 -10.17 11.49
CA ASN A 269 6.65 -8.99 11.41
C ASN A 269 7.21 -8.64 12.79
N ILE A 270 8.52 -8.43 12.90
CA ILE A 270 9.19 -8.07 14.14
C ILE A 270 10.00 -6.79 13.93
N ASN A 271 9.67 -5.77 14.72
CA ASN A 271 10.43 -4.53 14.79
C ASN A 271 11.34 -4.55 16.02
N PRO A 272 12.67 -4.33 15.87
CA PRO A 272 13.56 -4.29 17.02
C PRO A 272 13.24 -3.07 17.90
N LYS A 273 13.44 -3.21 19.22
CA LYS A 273 13.20 -2.11 20.18
C LYS A 273 14.06 -0.87 19.89
N LYS A 274 15.24 -1.08 19.32
CA LYS A 274 16.16 -0.04 18.84
C LYS A 274 16.54 -0.38 17.40
N PRO A 275 16.42 0.56 16.45
CA PRO A 275 16.87 0.32 15.09
C PRO A 275 18.36 -0.04 15.05
N ILE A 276 18.69 -1.02 14.23
CA ILE A 276 20.07 -1.43 13.98
C ILE A 276 20.67 -0.52 12.90
N THR A 277 21.84 0.05 13.19
CA THR A 277 22.60 0.87 12.24
C THR A 277 23.61 0.02 11.47
N LEU A 278 23.11 -0.87 10.61
CA LEU A 278 23.93 -1.64 9.68
C LEU A 278 23.44 -1.42 8.24
N SER A 279 24.37 -1.45 7.28
CA SER A 279 24.01 -1.50 5.86
C SER A 279 23.52 -2.92 5.49
N ILE A 280 22.84 -3.05 4.35
CA ILE A 280 22.45 -4.38 3.84
C ILE A 280 23.69 -5.24 3.53
N ASP A 281 24.80 -4.63 3.10
CA ASP A 281 26.06 -5.33 2.90
C ASP A 281 26.63 -5.87 4.21
N ASP A 282 26.60 -5.07 5.28
CA ASP A 282 27.06 -5.51 6.61
C ASP A 282 26.18 -6.65 7.15
N ILE A 283 24.85 -6.51 7.03
CA ILE A 283 23.89 -7.56 7.41
C ILE A 283 24.19 -8.85 6.64
N HIS A 284 24.37 -8.76 5.32
CA HIS A 284 24.69 -9.92 4.48
C HIS A 284 26.00 -10.58 4.90
N ASN A 285 27.06 -9.79 5.10
CA ASN A 285 28.39 -10.31 5.44
C ASN A 285 28.38 -11.04 6.79
N ARG A 286 27.63 -10.52 7.76
CA ARG A 286 27.47 -11.15 9.09
C ARG A 286 26.64 -12.42 9.02
N LEU A 287 25.53 -12.42 8.27
CA LEU A 287 24.59 -13.54 8.26
C LEU A 287 25.01 -14.68 7.32
N SER A 288 25.69 -14.38 6.20
CA SER A 288 26.11 -15.40 5.21
C SER A 288 27.13 -16.40 5.73
N GLN A 289 27.83 -16.09 6.83
CA GLN A 289 28.75 -17.01 7.50
C GLN A 289 28.03 -18.07 8.35
N HIS A 290 26.76 -17.84 8.68
CA HIS A 290 26.01 -18.64 9.66
C HIS A 290 24.72 -19.24 9.10
N PHE A 291 24.17 -18.65 8.04
CA PHE A 291 22.87 -19.01 7.49
C PHE A 291 22.93 -19.13 5.96
N ASN A 292 22.04 -19.97 5.41
CA ASN A 292 21.86 -20.07 3.98
C ASN A 292 21.11 -18.83 3.46
N VAL A 293 21.80 -17.94 2.75
CA VAL A 293 21.22 -16.75 2.12
C VAL A 293 20.55 -17.16 0.81
N LEU A 294 19.26 -16.87 0.70
CA LEU A 294 18.44 -17.14 -0.48
C LEU A 294 18.47 -15.98 -1.47
N LEU A 295 18.51 -14.74 -0.96
CA LEU A 295 18.45 -13.53 -1.77
C LEU A 295 19.11 -12.36 -1.04
N LYS A 296 19.72 -11.46 -1.79
CA LYS A 296 20.16 -10.13 -1.34
C LYS A 296 19.69 -9.11 -2.38
N SER A 297 19.16 -7.99 -1.89
CA SER A 297 18.71 -6.85 -2.71
C SER A 297 19.25 -5.54 -2.14
N SER A 298 18.73 -4.39 -2.58
CA SER A 298 19.10 -3.09 -2.00
C SER A 298 18.46 -2.82 -0.64
N LEU A 299 17.36 -3.53 -0.30
CA LEU A 299 16.58 -3.28 0.92
C LEU A 299 16.54 -4.46 1.91
N VAL A 300 16.89 -5.67 1.46
CA VAL A 300 16.69 -6.88 2.26
C VAL A 300 17.74 -7.96 2.02
N VAL A 301 18.06 -8.73 3.08
CA VAL A 301 18.73 -10.04 3.00
C VAL A 301 17.71 -11.11 3.40
N VAL A 302 17.49 -12.10 2.54
CA VAL A 302 16.58 -13.21 2.80
C VAL A 302 17.40 -14.47 3.06
N LEU A 303 17.10 -15.15 4.17
CA LEU A 303 17.80 -16.36 4.60
C LEU A 303 16.83 -17.45 5.02
N LYS A 304 17.34 -18.68 5.13
CA LYS A 304 16.61 -19.83 5.66
C LYS A 304 17.20 -20.30 6.98
N ILE A 305 16.34 -20.52 7.97
CA ILE A 305 16.70 -21.04 9.30
C ILE A 305 15.57 -21.93 9.83
N ASP A 306 15.88 -23.18 10.21
CA ASP A 306 14.92 -24.11 10.84
C ASP A 306 13.58 -24.28 10.11
N GLY A 307 13.58 -24.15 8.77
CA GLY A 307 12.35 -24.21 7.95
C GLY A 307 11.64 -22.87 7.77
N ALA A 308 11.95 -21.87 8.59
CA ALA A 308 11.51 -20.49 8.41
C ALA A 308 12.30 -19.79 7.30
N GLU A 309 11.63 -18.89 6.60
CA GLU A 309 12.24 -17.93 5.67
C GLU A 309 12.22 -16.55 6.34
N VAL A 310 13.39 -15.90 6.46
CA VAL A 310 13.52 -14.64 7.17
C VAL A 310 14.05 -13.57 6.25
N SER A 311 13.27 -12.51 6.08
CA SER A 311 13.65 -11.29 5.38
C SER A 311 14.13 -10.26 6.40
N VAL A 312 15.43 -9.95 6.41
CA VAL A 312 16.06 -8.97 7.29
C VAL A 312 16.24 -7.66 6.54
N PHE A 313 15.50 -6.63 6.97
CA PHE A 313 15.52 -5.30 6.37
C PHE A 313 16.54 -4.39 7.02
N LYS A 314 16.86 -3.29 6.34
CA LYS A 314 17.61 -2.17 6.93
C LYS A 314 16.91 -1.71 8.22
N GLY A 315 17.67 -1.38 9.25
CA GLY A 315 17.12 -1.03 10.57
C GLY A 315 16.81 -2.23 11.47
N GLY A 316 16.97 -3.47 10.98
CA GLY A 316 16.83 -4.69 11.77
C GLY A 316 15.42 -5.26 11.87
N ARG A 317 14.45 -4.67 11.17
CA ARG A 317 13.11 -5.26 11.01
C ARG A 317 13.23 -6.62 10.34
N MET A 318 12.48 -7.60 10.83
CA MET A 318 12.45 -8.95 10.27
C MET A 318 11.02 -9.37 9.92
N LEU A 319 10.83 -9.87 8.70
CA LEU A 319 9.63 -10.60 8.31
C LEU A 319 9.95 -12.08 8.29
N ILE A 320 9.30 -12.84 9.17
CA ILE A 320 9.56 -14.27 9.42
C ILE A 320 8.37 -15.07 8.91
N LYS A 321 8.59 -15.86 7.87
CA LYS A 321 7.57 -16.72 7.24
C LYS A 321 7.73 -18.18 7.67
N ASN A 322 6.66 -18.95 7.49
CA ASN A 322 6.57 -20.38 7.83
C ASN A 322 6.74 -20.67 9.33
N VAL A 323 6.21 -19.80 10.19
CA VAL A 323 6.20 -19.96 11.65
C VAL A 323 4.78 -20.07 12.18
N LYS A 324 4.52 -20.97 13.13
CA LYS A 324 3.15 -21.29 13.59
C LYS A 324 2.58 -20.23 14.53
N ASN A 325 3.44 -19.52 15.25
CA ASN A 325 3.02 -18.54 16.24
C ASN A 325 4.14 -17.54 16.56
N GLU A 326 3.79 -16.52 17.35
CA GLU A 326 4.68 -15.46 17.81
C GLU A 326 5.89 -15.98 18.60
N ASN A 327 5.75 -17.02 19.44
CA ASN A 327 6.86 -17.54 20.24
C ASN A 327 7.94 -18.20 19.36
N GLU A 328 7.53 -18.93 18.33
CA GLU A 328 8.44 -19.50 17.34
C GLU A 328 9.17 -18.39 16.57
N ALA A 329 8.45 -17.37 16.13
CA ALA A 329 9.04 -16.20 15.46
C ALA A 329 10.05 -15.46 16.34
N LEU A 330 9.74 -15.24 17.62
CA LEU A 330 10.66 -14.62 18.58
C LEU A 330 11.92 -15.47 18.82
N THR A 331 11.79 -16.79 18.79
CA THR A 331 12.94 -17.70 18.90
C THR A 331 13.86 -17.56 17.69
N VAL A 332 13.30 -17.52 16.48
CA VAL A 332 14.05 -17.29 15.23
C VAL A 332 14.73 -15.93 15.24
N TYR A 333 13.98 -14.87 15.58
CA TYR A 333 14.51 -13.51 15.73
C TYR A 333 15.69 -13.45 16.70
N GLY A 334 15.55 -14.07 17.89
CA GLY A 334 16.59 -14.10 18.91
C GLY A 334 17.87 -14.80 18.47
N ARG A 335 17.82 -15.71 17.49
CA ARG A 335 19.01 -16.35 16.90
C ARG A 335 19.72 -15.42 15.92
N ILE A 336 18.97 -14.71 15.09
CA ILE A 336 19.53 -13.82 14.06
C ILE A 336 20.09 -12.55 14.69
N ILE A 337 19.35 -11.93 15.62
CA ILE A 337 19.70 -10.63 16.19
C ILE A 337 21.06 -10.63 16.89
N LYS A 338 21.49 -11.76 17.46
CA LYS A 338 22.80 -11.95 18.10
C LYS A 338 23.98 -11.68 17.17
N TYR A 339 23.82 -11.90 15.87
CA TYR A 339 24.84 -11.64 14.86
C TYR A 339 24.80 -10.20 14.32
N LEU A 340 23.72 -9.47 14.59
CA LEU A 340 23.52 -8.09 14.15
C LEU A 340 23.80 -7.07 15.26
N GLU A 341 23.69 -7.46 16.53
CA GLU A 341 24.01 -6.62 17.70
C GLU A 341 25.47 -6.74 18.19
N GLY A 342 26.26 -7.64 17.59
CA GLY A 342 27.70 -7.80 17.84
C GLY A 342 28.59 -6.85 17.02
#